data_AF-A0A2N2ZWR4-F1
#
_entry.id   AF-A0A2N2ZWR4-F1
#
_cell.length_a   1.000
_cell.length_b   1.000
_cell.length_c   1.000
_cell.angle_alpha   90.00
_cell.angle_beta   90.00
_cell.angle_gamma   90.00
#
_symmetry.space_group_name_H-M   'P 1'
#
loop_
_entity.id
_entity.type
_entity.pdbx_description
1 polymer ?
#
loop_
_entity_poly.entity_id
_entity_poly.type
_entity_poly.pdbx_seq_one_letter_code
_entity_poly.pdbx_strand_id
1 'polypeptide(L)'
;TVKHIDNPLIHLGLEIASIFMDKTKQGIENLIEIIKLNKIEKDFFDDVRLLNYFHNINKLKLNLIFKFLYSLFSNPILKHLTHSKKPSLILFDTYKLLYINQLNK
;
A
#
# COMPACT_ATOMS: atom_id res chain seq x y z
N THR A 1 -15.81 39.71 2.89
CA THR A 1 -14.79 39.53 1.83
C THR A 1 -14.25 38.12 1.93
N VAL A 2 -14.41 37.29 0.91
CA VAL A 2 -13.94 35.88 0.92
C VAL A 2 -12.47 35.87 0.53
N LYS A 3 -11.60 35.33 1.40
CA LYS A 3 -10.18 35.08 1.07
C LYS A 3 -10.11 33.77 0.29
N HIS A 4 -9.86 33.84 -1.02
CA HIS A 4 -9.50 32.67 -1.81
C HIS A 4 -8.04 32.31 -1.51
N ILE A 5 -7.80 31.05 -1.14
CA ILE A 5 -6.45 30.48 -1.10
C ILE A 5 -6.17 30.00 -2.52
N ASP A 6 -5.31 30.73 -3.24
CA ASP A 6 -4.73 30.22 -4.48
C ASP A 6 -3.80 29.06 -4.11
N ASN A 7 -4.24 27.85 -4.45
CA ASN A 7 -3.45 26.63 -4.28
C ASN A 7 -2.96 26.21 -5.66
N PRO A 8 -1.96 26.90 -6.24
CA PRO A 8 -1.47 26.59 -7.57
C PRO A 8 -0.96 25.15 -7.58
N LEU A 9 -1.57 24.32 -8.43
CA LEU A 9 -1.19 22.93 -8.60
C LEU A 9 0.18 22.87 -9.31
N ILE A 10 1.25 22.83 -8.52
CA ILE A 10 2.60 22.62 -9.05
C ILE A 10 2.75 21.12 -9.31
N HIS A 11 2.46 20.67 -10.53
CA HIS A 11 2.90 19.34 -10.99
C HIS A 11 4.39 19.40 -11.37
N LEU A 12 5.26 19.35 -10.35
CA LEU A 12 6.66 18.98 -10.52
C LEU A 12 6.69 17.52 -11.01
N GLY A 13 6.74 17.37 -12.33
CA GLY A 13 6.52 16.12 -13.03
C GLY A 13 7.39 14.96 -12.57
N LEU A 14 6.78 13.77 -12.63
CA LEU A 14 7.40 12.44 -12.63
C LEU A 14 8.33 12.16 -11.45
N GLU A 15 7.73 11.92 -10.29
CA GLU A 15 8.40 11.23 -9.18
C GLU A 15 9.01 9.90 -9.68
N ILE A 16 10.26 9.66 -9.29
CA ILE A 16 10.98 8.43 -9.65
C ILE A 16 10.22 7.23 -9.07
N ALA A 17 10.00 6.19 -9.88
CA ALA A 17 9.22 5.01 -9.48
C ALA A 17 9.71 4.37 -8.17
N SER A 18 11.03 4.36 -7.91
CA SER A 18 11.57 3.90 -6.62
C SER A 18 11.11 4.75 -5.44
N ILE A 19 11.14 6.08 -5.58
CA ILE A 19 10.68 7.02 -4.54
C ILE A 19 9.18 6.82 -4.29
N PHE A 20 8.38 6.69 -5.35
CA PHE A 20 6.97 6.38 -5.24
C PHE A 20 6.71 5.06 -4.49
N MET A 21 7.47 4.01 -4.80
CA MET A 21 7.37 2.72 -4.12
C MET A 21 7.76 2.80 -2.64
N ASP A 22 8.77 3.58 -2.29
CA ASP A 22 9.18 3.77 -0.90
C ASP A 22 8.16 4.58 -0.10
N LYS A 23 7.60 5.65 -0.67
CA LYS A 23 6.46 6.37 -0.08
C LYS A 23 5.23 5.48 0.08
N THR A 24 5.00 4.58 -0.87
CA THR A 24 3.92 3.58 -0.78
C THR A 24 4.13 2.66 0.42
N LYS A 25 5.36 2.14 0.64
CA LYS A 25 5.67 1.30 1.80
C LYS A 25 5.49 2.05 3.11
N GLN A 26 6.02 3.27 3.21
CA GLN A 26 5.85 4.14 4.38
C GLN A 26 4.37 4.40 4.67
N GLY A 27 3.57 4.65 3.63
CA GLY A 27 2.12 4.80 3.78
C GLY A 27 1.44 3.56 4.35
N ILE A 28 1.86 2.36 3.94
CA ILE A 28 1.34 1.09 4.49
C ILE A 28 1.79 0.88 5.94
N GLU A 29 3.04 1.19 6.27
CA GLU A 29 3.55 1.11 7.65
C GLU A 29 2.77 2.04 8.58
N ASN A 30 2.59 3.30 8.17
CA ASN A 30 1.77 4.27 8.89
C ASN A 30 0.33 3.76 9.06
N LEU A 31 -0.25 3.17 8.00
CA LEU A 31 -1.59 2.60 8.07
C LEU A 31 -1.70 1.49 9.11
N ILE A 32 -0.71 0.60 9.20
CA ILE A 32 -0.65 -0.44 10.23
C ILE A 32 -0.53 0.17 11.63
N GLU A 33 0.28 1.21 11.80
CA GLU A 33 0.42 1.90 13.09
C GLU A 33 -0.90 2.51 13.55
N ILE A 34 -1.62 3.19 12.66
CA ILE A 34 -2.94 3.77 12.95
C ILE A 34 -3.91 2.66 13.41
N ILE A 35 -3.89 1.49 12.76
CA ILE A 35 -4.74 0.35 13.13
C ILE A 35 -4.39 -0.17 14.52
N LYS A 36 -3.10 -0.33 14.83
CA LYS A 36 -2.63 -0.83 16.14
C LYS A 36 -2.99 0.10 17.29
N LEU A 37 -3.11 1.40 17.03
CA LEU A 37 -3.49 2.37 18.06
C LEU A 37 -4.97 2.28 18.45
N ASN A 38 -5.77 1.37 17.87
CA ASN A 38 -7.21 1.20 18.13
C ASN A 38 -8.01 2.51 17.98
N LYS A 39 -7.49 3.47 17.22
CA LYS A 39 -8.14 4.77 16.98
C LYS A 39 -9.14 4.72 15.83
N ILE A 40 -9.51 3.52 15.39
CA ILE A 40 -10.25 3.32 14.17
C ILE A 40 -11.54 2.56 14.43
N GLU A 41 -12.65 3.13 13.95
CA GLU A 41 -13.94 2.47 13.88
C GLU A 41 -13.91 1.29 12.89
N LYS A 42 -14.78 0.30 13.10
CA LYS A 42 -14.84 -0.89 12.23
C LYS A 42 -15.06 -0.53 10.76
N ASP A 43 -15.85 0.51 10.49
CA ASP A 43 -16.25 0.92 9.15
C ASP A 43 -15.05 1.39 8.29
N PHE A 44 -13.96 1.84 8.92
CA PHE A 44 -12.74 2.22 8.21
C PHE A 44 -12.07 1.06 7.46
N PHE A 45 -12.24 -0.17 7.93
CA PHE A 45 -11.71 -1.34 7.22
C PHE A 45 -12.44 -1.56 5.89
N ASP A 46 -13.71 -1.18 5.81
CA ASP A 46 -14.52 -1.34 4.60
C ASP A 46 -14.24 -0.21 3.57
N ASP A 47 -13.93 0.99 4.04
CA ASP A 47 -13.58 2.13 3.18
C ASP A 47 -12.21 1.97 2.51
N VAL A 48 -11.25 1.38 3.23
CA VAL A 48 -9.90 1.17 2.71
C VAL A 48 -9.79 -0.24 2.12
N ARG A 49 -9.99 -0.36 0.80
CA ARG A 49 -9.92 -1.64 0.06
C ARG A 49 -8.74 -2.54 0.45
N LEU A 50 -7.53 -1.98 0.60
CA LEU A 50 -6.34 -2.73 1.01
C LEU A 50 -6.52 -3.39 2.39
N LEU A 51 -7.13 -2.67 3.33
CA LEU A 51 -7.42 -3.18 4.68
C LEU A 51 -8.54 -4.20 4.68
N ASN A 52 -9.57 -4.03 3.85
CA ASN A 52 -10.61 -5.03 3.71
C ASN A 52 -10.01 -6.39 3.27
N TYR A 53 -9.20 -6.40 2.21
CA TYR A 53 -8.52 -7.62 1.77
C TYR A 53 -7.58 -8.19 2.85
N PHE A 54 -6.79 -7.35 3.50
CA PHE A 54 -5.93 -7.77 4.61
C PHE A 54 -6.73 -8.38 5.76
N HIS A 55 -7.85 -7.77 6.17
CA HIS A 55 -8.72 -8.27 7.22
C HIS A 55 -9.30 -9.65 6.86
N ASN A 56 -9.77 -9.82 5.62
CA ASN A 56 -10.29 -11.09 5.14
C ASN A 56 -9.22 -12.20 5.11
N ILE A 57 -8.00 -11.89 4.67
CA ILE A 57 -6.88 -12.84 4.67
C ILE A 57 -6.53 -13.29 6.10
N ASN A 58 -6.49 -12.34 7.05
CA ASN A 58 -6.27 -12.63 8.47
C ASN A 58 -7.37 -13.53 9.05
N LYS A 59 -8.63 -13.21 8.75
CA LYS A 59 -9.79 -13.99 9.20
C LYS A 59 -9.75 -15.44 8.68
N LEU A 60 -9.27 -15.63 7.46
CA LEU A 60 -9.06 -16.95 6.84
C LEU A 60 -7.75 -17.63 7.27
N LYS A 61 -6.93 -16.98 8.13
CA LYS A 61 -5.62 -17.47 8.60
C LYS A 61 -4.63 -17.77 7.46
N LEU A 62 -4.74 -17.09 6.32
CA LEU A 62 -3.86 -17.30 5.15
C LEU A 62 -2.56 -16.48 5.23
N ASN A 63 -2.29 -15.83 6.37
CA ASN A 63 -1.13 -14.96 6.58
C ASN A 63 0.20 -15.61 6.23
N LEU A 64 0.40 -16.88 6.61
CA LEU A 64 1.63 -17.61 6.32
C LEU A 64 1.85 -17.82 4.82
N ILE A 65 0.77 -18.08 4.07
CA ILE A 65 0.81 -18.21 2.61
C ILE A 65 1.22 -16.88 2.00
N PHE A 66 0.62 -15.77 2.43
CA PHE A 66 0.96 -14.44 1.90
C PHE A 66 2.38 -14.00 2.26
N LYS A 67 2.88 -14.34 3.46
CA LYS A 67 4.29 -14.14 3.85
C LYS A 67 5.24 -14.96 2.95
N PHE A 68 4.90 -16.21 2.68
CA PHE A 68 5.66 -17.04 1.75
C PHE A 68 5.66 -16.45 0.33
N LEU A 69 4.49 -16.07 -0.19
CA LEU A 69 4.36 -15.41 -1.48
C LEU A 69 5.14 -14.08 -1.54
N TYR A 70 5.17 -13.31 -0.46
CA TYR A 70 5.98 -12.10 -0.38
C TYR A 70 7.47 -12.44 -0.53
N SER A 71 7.97 -13.45 0.17
CA SER A 71 9.37 -13.88 0.06
C SER A 71 9.77 -14.30 -1.36
N LEU A 72 8.83 -14.91 -2.11
CA LEU A 72 9.08 -15.42 -3.46
C LEU A 72 8.92 -14.34 -4.54
N PHE A 73 7.91 -13.47 -4.41
CA PHE A 73 7.47 -12.59 -5.50
C PHE A 73 7.74 -11.09 -5.28
N SER A 74 8.05 -10.64 -4.06
CA SER A 74 8.23 -9.20 -3.78
C SER A 74 9.31 -8.55 -4.64
N ASN A 75 10.50 -9.16 -4.74
CA ASN A 75 11.62 -8.64 -5.52
C ASN A 75 11.35 -8.58 -7.03
N PRO A 76 10.88 -9.64 -7.71
CA PRO A 76 10.58 -9.56 -9.15
C PRO A 76 9.44 -8.58 -9.45
N ILE A 77 8.42 -8.50 -8.59
CA ILE A 77 7.33 -7.53 -8.74
C ILE A 77 7.87 -6.10 -8.60
N LEU A 78 8.66 -5.83 -7.54
CA LEU A 78 9.22 -4.50 -7.32
C LEU A 78 10.11 -4.06 -8.49
N LYS A 79 10.98 -4.95 -8.98
CA LYS A 79 11.83 -4.69 -10.14
C LYS A 79 11.01 -4.38 -11.40
N HIS A 80 9.92 -5.10 -11.63
CA HIS A 80 9.02 -4.81 -12.74
C HIS A 80 8.36 -3.44 -12.58
N LEU A 81 7.87 -3.11 -11.39
CA LEU A 81 7.19 -1.83 -11.12
C LEU A 81 8.13 -0.62 -11.24
N THR A 82 9.41 -0.77 -10.93
CA THR A 82 10.38 0.34 -10.96
C THR A 82 11.08 0.53 -12.31
N HIS A 83 11.25 -0.53 -13.11
CA HIS A 83 12.06 -0.48 -14.32
C HIS A 83 11.31 -0.80 -15.63
N SER A 84 10.09 -1.31 -15.56
CA SER A 84 9.30 -1.60 -16.77
C SER A 84 8.84 -0.31 -17.46
N LYS A 85 8.83 -0.32 -18.79
CA LYS A 85 8.20 0.74 -19.60
C LYS A 85 6.67 0.75 -19.47
N LYS A 86 6.08 -0.35 -18.98
CA LYS A 86 4.64 -0.56 -18.78
C LYS A 86 4.41 -1.28 -17.45
N PRO A 87 4.49 -0.58 -16.30
CA PRO A 87 4.22 -1.19 -15.00
C PRO A 87 2.72 -1.58 -14.90
N SER A 88 2.44 -2.72 -14.27
CA SER A 88 1.07 -3.21 -14.09
C SER A 88 0.47 -2.74 -12.76
N LEU A 89 -0.70 -2.12 -12.80
CA LEU A 89 -1.46 -1.72 -11.60
C LEU A 89 -1.90 -2.94 -10.77
N ILE A 90 -2.20 -4.06 -11.42
CA ILE A 90 -2.56 -5.31 -10.73
C ILE A 90 -1.36 -5.82 -9.92
N LEU A 91 -0.15 -5.76 -10.49
CA LEU A 91 1.07 -6.12 -9.77
C LEU A 91 1.36 -5.15 -8.63
N PHE A 92 1.06 -3.86 -8.81
CA PHE A 92 1.17 -2.87 -7.75
C PHE A 92 0.24 -3.16 -6.57
N ASP A 93 -1.04 -3.44 -6.84
CA ASP A 93 -2.00 -3.82 -5.79
C ASP A 93 -1.61 -5.14 -5.10
N THR A 94 -1.14 -6.11 -5.89
CA THR A 94 -0.62 -7.39 -5.35
C THR A 94 0.59 -7.14 -4.44
N TYR A 95 1.52 -6.27 -4.84
CA TYR A 95 2.68 -5.91 -4.03
C TYR A 95 2.27 -5.32 -2.68
N LYS A 96 1.36 -4.34 -2.68
CA LYS A 96 0.84 -3.72 -1.44
C LYS A 96 0.21 -4.76 -0.51
N LEU A 97 -0.58 -5.68 -1.08
CA LEU A 97 -1.24 -6.74 -0.31
C LEU A 97 -0.26 -7.76 0.27
N LEU A 98 0.78 -8.14 -0.47
CA LEU A 98 1.84 -9.00 0.06
C LEU A 98 2.64 -8.28 1.15
N TYR A 99 2.97 -7.00 0.95
CA TYR A 99 3.75 -6.20 1.90
C TYR A 99 3.03 -6.00 3.25
N ILE A 100 1.75 -5.62 3.23
CA ILE A 100 0.98 -5.43 4.48
C ILE A 100 0.86 -6.73 5.28
N ASN A 101 0.71 -7.89 4.61
CA ASN A 101 0.68 -9.19 5.27
C ASN A 101 2.06 -9.62 5.82
N GLN A 102 3.15 -9.21 5.17
CA GLN A 102 4.51 -9.45 5.66
C GLN A 102 4.78 -8.68 6.97
N LEU A 103 4.30 -7.45 7.08
CA LEU A 103 4.49 -6.60 8.26
C LEU A 103 3.63 -7.02 9.45
N ASN A 104 2.56 -7.78 9.22
CA ASN A 104 1.71 -8.29 10.28
C ASN A 104 2.45 -9.38 11.08
N LYS A 105 2.64 -9.18 12.39
CA LYS A 105 3.31 -10.16 13.27
C LYS A 105 2.33 -11.25 13.68
#